data_AF-A0A8H6ZR42-F1
#
_entry.id   AF-A0A8H6ZR42-F1
#
_cell.length_a   1.000
_cell.length_b   1.000
_cell.length_c   1.000
_cell.angle_alpha   90.00
_cell.angle_beta   90.00
_cell.angle_gamma   90.00
#
_symmetry.space_group_name_H-M   'P 1'
#
loop_
_entity.id
_entity.type
_entity.pdbx_description
1 polymer ?
#
loop_
_entity_poly.entity_id
_entity_poly.type
_entity_poly.pdbx_seq_one_letter_code
_entity_poly.pdbx_strand_id
1 'polypeptide(L)'
;MGRGSLNKLDFTTQTTPGRVPEPPKPEVGSPDWFQQILAPALGYSQLRDWQVKLASDVFKGNDVVCVAGTGSGKSGMLHIPLMASKMAEKPTLGMSIAPTKSLCDDQARAANERGLNAVALHSDSLREASSKGRDLFKEIFTGKWDLFVLVPELLHMKELESFFREQAGDDPELAKLSLVFGASMGVFPLPFL
;
A
#
# COMPACT_ATOMS: atom_id res chain seq x y z
N MET A 1 23.10 2.39 82.34
CA MET A 1 22.67 3.76 81.95
C MET A 1 23.52 4.20 80.76
N GLY A 2 22.89 4.72 79.69
CA GLY A 2 23.52 5.29 78.48
C GLY A 2 23.65 4.28 77.32
N ARG A 3 22.66 4.13 76.42
CA ARG A 3 22.45 4.90 75.15
C ARG A 3 23.74 4.91 74.30
N GLY A 4 23.88 4.18 73.20
CA GLY A 4 23.03 4.12 72.02
C GLY A 4 23.63 5.03 70.93
N SER A 5 24.26 4.46 69.91
CA SER A 5 24.54 5.18 68.65
C SER A 5 24.36 4.23 67.47
N LEU A 6 23.32 4.49 66.70
CA LEU A 6 22.96 3.81 65.46
C LEU A 6 23.85 4.34 64.34
N ASN A 7 24.59 3.47 63.67
CA ASN A 7 25.22 3.80 62.39
C ASN A 7 24.11 3.98 61.34
N LYS A 8 23.83 5.24 60.97
CA LYS A 8 23.12 5.58 59.72
C LYS A 8 24.09 5.35 58.57
N LEU A 9 23.87 4.29 57.80
CA LEU A 9 24.38 4.19 56.44
C LEU A 9 23.32 4.78 55.52
N ASP A 10 23.60 5.97 55.01
CA ASP A 10 22.76 6.66 54.06
C ASP A 10 22.81 5.92 52.71
N PHE A 11 21.74 5.18 52.39
CA PHE A 11 21.50 4.70 51.04
C PHE A 11 21.02 5.86 50.19
N THR A 12 21.95 6.59 49.57
CA THR A 12 21.59 7.48 48.47
C THR A 12 21.26 6.59 47.27
N THR A 13 19.97 6.37 47.01
CA THR A 13 19.53 5.81 45.74
C THR A 13 19.73 6.89 44.69
N GLN A 14 20.76 6.73 43.86
CA GLN A 14 20.84 7.46 42.60
C GLN A 14 19.70 6.94 41.72
N THR A 15 18.56 7.63 41.73
CA THR A 15 17.52 7.44 40.73
C THR A 15 18.01 8.07 39.43
N THR A 16 18.55 7.24 38.54
CA THR A 16 18.65 7.59 37.12
C THR A 16 17.28 8.10 36.66
N PRO A 17 17.17 9.28 36.00
CA PRO A 17 15.90 9.77 35.49
C PRO A 17 15.24 8.66 34.65
N GLY A 18 14.07 8.22 35.09
CA GLY A 18 13.37 7.10 34.49
C GLY A 18 13.17 7.35 33.01
N ARG A 19 13.88 6.59 32.16
CA ARG A 19 13.53 6.46 30.76
C ARG A 19 12.12 5.88 30.73
N VAL A 20 11.13 6.71 30.43
CA VAL A 20 9.78 6.22 30.10
C VAL A 20 10.01 5.22 28.96
N PRO A 21 9.64 3.93 29.13
CA PRO A 21 9.77 2.97 28.05
C PRO A 21 9.00 3.52 26.86
N GLU A 22 9.68 3.65 25.72
CA GLU A 22 9.00 4.04 24.49
C GLU A 22 7.86 3.03 24.28
N PRO A 23 6.63 3.49 24.02
CA PRO A 23 5.50 2.58 23.84
C PRO A 23 5.87 1.55 22.76
N PRO A 24 5.43 0.29 22.94
CA PRO A 24 5.73 -0.76 21.98
C PRO A 24 5.26 -0.31 20.59
N LYS A 25 6.12 -0.51 19.59
CA LYS A 25 5.78 -0.17 18.20
C LYS A 25 4.50 -0.93 17.81
N PRO A 26 3.52 -0.26 17.17
CA PRO A 26 2.30 -0.91 16.73
C PRO A 26 2.58 -2.11 15.83
N GLU A 27 1.80 -3.18 15.97
CA GLU A 27 1.88 -4.37 15.13
C GLU A 27 1.56 -4.02 13.66
N VAL A 28 2.35 -4.53 12.71
CA VAL A 28 2.15 -4.27 11.27
C VAL A 28 0.75 -4.72 10.85
N GLY A 29 0.02 -3.83 10.17
CA GLY A 29 -1.36 -4.10 9.74
C GLY A 29 -2.44 -3.87 10.80
N SER A 30 -2.06 -3.52 12.04
CA SER A 30 -3.03 -3.09 13.07
C SER A 30 -3.58 -1.69 12.80
N PRO A 31 -4.79 -1.34 13.28
CA PRO A 31 -5.32 0.02 13.14
C PRO A 31 -4.39 1.11 13.66
N ASP A 32 -3.69 0.86 14.76
CA ASP A 32 -2.72 1.80 15.33
C ASP A 32 -1.49 1.98 14.43
N TRP A 33 -1.04 0.91 13.78
CA TRP A 33 0.05 1.01 12.81
C TRP A 33 -0.34 1.83 11.58
N PHE A 34 -1.58 1.65 11.07
CA PHE A 34 -2.11 2.47 9.99
C PHE A 34 -2.14 3.97 10.36
N GLN A 35 -2.50 4.31 11.59
CA GLN A 35 -2.59 5.70 12.03
C GLN A 35 -1.22 6.32 12.37
N GLN A 36 -0.39 5.59 13.13
CA GLN A 36 0.84 6.16 13.71
C GLN A 36 2.04 6.05 12.78
N ILE A 37 2.06 5.05 11.88
CA ILE A 37 3.22 4.76 11.04
C ILE A 37 2.92 5.04 9.58
N LEU A 38 1.81 4.51 9.05
CA LEU A 38 1.49 4.63 7.63
C LEU A 38 0.97 6.02 7.25
N ALA A 39 0.07 6.61 8.05
CA ALA A 39 -0.50 7.93 7.74
C ALA A 39 0.59 9.01 7.58
N PRO A 40 1.56 9.15 8.50
CA PRO A 40 2.63 10.13 8.36
C PRO A 40 3.54 9.84 7.17
N ALA A 41 3.82 8.57 6.87
CA ALA A 41 4.64 8.18 5.72
C ALA A 41 4.01 8.59 4.37
N LEU A 42 2.67 8.64 4.31
CA LEU A 42 1.90 9.10 3.16
C LEU A 42 1.59 10.61 3.16
N GLY A 43 2.08 11.36 4.16
CA GLY A 43 1.79 12.79 4.32
C GLY A 43 0.38 13.10 4.83
N TYR A 44 -0.31 12.12 5.43
CA TYR A 44 -1.59 12.33 6.10
C TYR A 44 -1.38 12.68 7.57
N SER A 45 -2.11 13.69 8.05
CA SER A 45 -2.16 13.99 9.50
C SER A 45 -2.89 12.88 10.28
N GLN A 46 -3.93 12.30 9.68
CA GLN A 46 -4.70 11.20 10.23
C GLN A 46 -5.49 10.53 9.10
N LEU A 47 -5.63 9.21 9.14
CA LEU A 47 -6.58 8.49 8.30
C LEU A 47 -7.97 8.49 8.94
N ARG A 48 -9.01 8.52 8.13
CA ARG A 48 -10.38 8.33 8.64
C ARG A 48 -10.57 6.87 9.07
N ASP A 49 -11.37 6.63 10.10
CA ASP A 49 -11.60 5.27 10.64
C ASP A 49 -12.03 4.26 9.57
N TRP A 50 -12.89 4.69 8.65
CA TRP A 50 -13.33 3.85 7.54
C TRP A 50 -12.20 3.53 6.55
N GLN A 51 -11.23 4.45 6.35
CA GLN A 51 -10.07 4.20 5.51
C GLN A 51 -9.15 3.17 6.17
N VAL A 52 -8.92 3.29 7.48
CA VAL A 52 -8.13 2.32 8.25
C VAL A 52 -8.76 0.93 8.19
N LYS A 53 -10.08 0.84 8.42
CA LYS A 53 -10.81 -0.42 8.35
C LYS A 53 -10.67 -1.08 6.97
N LEU A 54 -11.04 -0.36 5.90
CA LEU A 54 -10.99 -0.91 4.55
C LEU A 54 -9.56 -1.21 4.11
N ALA A 55 -8.59 -0.38 4.46
CA ALA A 55 -7.19 -0.62 4.07
C ALA A 55 -6.59 -1.81 4.82
N SER A 56 -6.95 -2.00 6.09
CA SER A 56 -6.62 -3.22 6.84
C SER A 56 -7.24 -4.46 6.19
N ASP A 57 -8.50 -4.39 5.76
CA ASP A 57 -9.18 -5.51 5.09
C ASP A 57 -8.48 -5.85 3.77
N VAL A 58 -8.16 -4.86 2.94
CA VAL A 58 -7.38 -5.06 1.69
C VAL A 58 -5.98 -5.61 2.00
N PHE A 59 -5.30 -5.09 3.02
CA PHE A 59 -3.96 -5.53 3.41
C PHE A 59 -3.93 -7.00 3.87
N LYS A 60 -5.05 -7.50 4.41
CA LYS A 60 -5.26 -8.91 4.78
C LYS A 60 -5.67 -9.79 3.60
N GLY A 61 -5.90 -9.21 2.42
CA GLY A 61 -6.32 -9.91 1.22
C GLY A 61 -7.83 -10.07 1.06
N ASN A 62 -8.63 -9.31 1.82
CA ASN A 62 -10.09 -9.32 1.70
C ASN A 62 -10.56 -8.36 0.59
N ASP A 63 -11.63 -8.73 -0.08
CA ASP A 63 -12.31 -7.86 -1.05
C ASP A 63 -13.16 -6.81 -0.33
N VAL A 64 -13.12 -5.57 -0.81
CA VAL A 64 -13.91 -4.48 -0.23
C VAL A 64 -14.70 -3.74 -1.29
N VAL A 65 -15.89 -3.28 -0.90
CA VAL A 65 -16.68 -2.32 -1.68
C VAL A 65 -16.76 -1.03 -0.89
N CYS A 66 -16.28 0.06 -1.48
CA CYS A 66 -16.33 1.40 -0.89
C CYS A 66 -17.32 2.29 -1.65
N VAL A 67 -18.40 2.69 -0.98
CA VAL A 67 -19.32 3.71 -1.47
C VAL A 67 -19.12 4.97 -0.62
N ALA A 68 -18.56 6.01 -1.23
CA ALA A 68 -18.26 7.25 -0.54
C ALA A 68 -18.49 8.46 -1.46
N GLY A 69 -18.97 9.57 -0.87
CA GLY A 69 -19.22 10.81 -1.60
C GLY A 69 -17.94 11.44 -2.18
N THR A 70 -18.10 12.42 -3.06
CA THR A 70 -16.98 13.24 -3.54
C THR A 70 -16.34 14.00 -2.37
N GLY A 71 -15.02 14.24 -2.42
CA GLY A 71 -14.28 14.90 -1.33
C GLY A 71 -14.11 14.07 -0.04
N SER A 72 -14.64 12.84 0.02
CA SER A 72 -14.52 11.96 1.19
C SER A 72 -13.11 11.42 1.44
N GLY A 73 -12.20 11.54 0.46
CA GLY A 73 -10.87 10.94 0.51
C GLY A 73 -10.80 9.50 -0.03
N LYS A 74 -11.81 9.03 -0.79
CA LYS A 74 -11.81 7.71 -1.43
C LYS A 74 -10.60 7.43 -2.33
N SER A 75 -10.02 8.45 -2.96
CA SER A 75 -8.79 8.28 -3.75
C SER A 75 -7.60 7.84 -2.88
N GLY A 76 -7.64 8.11 -1.57
CA GLY A 76 -6.72 7.56 -0.57
C GLY A 76 -6.60 6.04 -0.65
N MET A 77 -7.73 5.37 -0.89
CA MET A 77 -7.80 3.90 -0.92
C MET A 77 -7.03 3.27 -2.08
N LEU A 78 -6.59 4.05 -3.08
CA LEU A 78 -5.75 3.53 -4.15
C LEU A 78 -4.29 3.31 -3.71
N HIS A 79 -3.79 4.06 -2.73
CA HIS A 79 -2.38 4.02 -2.33
C HIS A 79 -2.14 3.60 -0.88
N ILE A 80 -3.10 3.82 0.03
CA ILE A 80 -2.97 3.39 1.44
C ILE A 80 -2.64 1.90 1.55
N PRO A 81 -3.42 0.96 0.96
CA PRO A 81 -3.11 -0.46 1.08
C PRO A 81 -1.81 -0.86 0.35
N LEU A 82 -1.48 -0.22 -0.78
CA LEU A 82 -0.23 -0.51 -1.51
C LEU A 82 1.00 -0.07 -0.71
N MET A 83 0.94 1.11 -0.10
CA MET A 83 2.02 1.59 0.76
C MET A 83 2.16 0.70 2.00
N ALA A 84 1.04 0.23 2.56
CA ALA A 84 1.06 -0.71 3.67
C ALA A 84 1.79 -2.01 3.28
N SER A 85 1.46 -2.60 2.13
CA SER A 85 2.14 -3.78 1.61
C SER A 85 3.62 -3.54 1.34
N LYS A 86 3.97 -2.40 0.71
CA LYS A 86 5.36 -2.01 0.44
C LYS A 86 6.17 -1.83 1.72
N MET A 87 5.63 -1.17 2.74
CA MET A 87 6.30 -0.98 4.04
C MET A 87 6.42 -2.27 4.84
N ALA A 88 5.50 -3.22 4.63
CA ALA A 88 5.56 -4.55 5.22
C ALA A 88 6.44 -5.54 4.42
N GLU A 89 7.18 -5.06 3.42
CA GLU A 89 8.03 -5.86 2.53
C GLU A 89 7.28 -7.01 1.85
N LYS A 90 5.97 -6.83 1.63
CA LYS A 90 5.15 -7.77 0.86
C LYS A 90 5.33 -7.46 -0.63
N PRO A 91 5.42 -8.49 -1.49
CA PRO A 91 5.19 -8.32 -2.92
C PRO A 91 3.96 -7.44 -3.18
N THR A 92 4.17 -6.36 -3.92
CA THR A 92 3.18 -5.30 -4.12
C THR A 92 3.11 -4.95 -5.59
N LEU A 93 1.95 -5.18 -6.19
CA LEU A 93 1.57 -4.59 -7.47
C LEU A 93 0.11 -4.19 -7.35
N GLY A 94 -0.21 -2.95 -7.71
CA GLY A 94 -1.56 -2.43 -7.74
C GLY A 94 -2.02 -2.19 -9.18
N MET A 95 -3.30 -2.43 -9.43
CA MET A 95 -3.97 -2.08 -10.67
C MET A 95 -5.17 -1.18 -10.37
N SER A 96 -5.30 -0.06 -11.09
CA SER A 96 -6.48 0.81 -11.00
C SER A 96 -7.03 1.13 -12.36
N ILE A 97 -8.33 0.96 -12.56
CA ILE A 97 -8.99 1.24 -13.83
C ILE A 97 -9.68 2.60 -13.74
N ALA A 98 -9.35 3.51 -14.65
CA ALA A 98 -9.91 4.85 -14.67
C ALA A 98 -10.60 5.14 -16.01
N PRO A 99 -11.74 5.86 -16.02
CA PRO A 99 -12.56 6.08 -17.21
C PRO A 99 -11.90 6.94 -18.31
N THR A 100 -10.85 7.70 -18.01
CA THR A 100 -10.21 8.60 -18.97
C THR A 100 -8.70 8.58 -18.83
N LYS A 101 -7.99 8.84 -19.94
CA LYS A 101 -6.52 8.96 -19.98
C LYS A 101 -6.01 10.00 -18.98
N SER A 102 -6.64 11.18 -18.96
CA SER A 102 -6.27 12.26 -18.03
C SER A 102 -6.39 11.84 -16.57
N LEU A 103 -7.41 11.04 -16.23
CA LEU A 103 -7.57 10.55 -14.87
C LEU A 103 -6.55 9.45 -14.54
N CYS A 104 -6.12 8.64 -15.51
CA CYS A 104 -4.97 7.75 -15.34
C CYS A 104 -3.71 8.54 -14.97
N ASP A 105 -3.41 9.59 -15.73
CA ASP A 105 -2.25 10.46 -15.49
C ASP A 105 -2.30 11.13 -14.11
N ASP A 106 -3.47 11.67 -13.76
CA ASP A 106 -3.68 12.34 -12.47
C ASP A 106 -3.53 11.37 -11.29
N GLN A 107 -4.04 10.14 -11.40
CA GLN A 107 -3.92 9.13 -10.35
C GLN A 107 -2.50 8.60 -10.23
N ALA A 108 -1.81 8.33 -11.35
CA ALA A 108 -0.41 7.91 -11.34
C ALA A 108 0.47 9.01 -10.73
N ARG A 109 0.28 10.27 -11.12
CA ARG A 109 1.00 11.41 -10.52
C ARG A 109 0.74 11.53 -9.02
N ALA A 110 -0.52 11.45 -8.58
CA ALA A 110 -0.88 11.53 -7.16
C ALA A 110 -0.32 10.38 -6.32
N ALA A 111 -0.12 9.19 -6.91
CA ALA A 111 0.55 8.08 -6.26
C ALA A 111 2.08 8.28 -6.18
N ASN A 112 2.70 8.81 -7.23
CA ASN A 112 4.13 9.16 -7.24
C ASN A 112 4.47 10.23 -6.20
N GLU A 113 3.63 11.26 -6.06
CA GLU A 113 3.76 12.30 -5.02
C GLU A 113 3.71 11.73 -3.58
N ARG A 114 3.20 10.50 -3.42
CA ARG A 114 3.08 9.79 -2.13
C ARG A 114 4.13 8.68 -1.95
N GLY A 115 5.14 8.61 -2.82
CA GLY A 115 6.26 7.66 -2.68
C GLY A 115 6.03 6.26 -3.25
N LEU A 116 4.94 6.06 -4.02
CA LEU A 116 4.76 4.87 -4.84
C LEU A 116 5.40 5.08 -6.22
N ASN A 117 5.96 4.03 -6.81
CA ASN A 117 6.33 4.04 -8.22
C ASN A 117 5.07 3.74 -9.05
N ALA A 118 4.47 4.75 -9.67
CA ALA A 118 3.22 4.59 -10.42
C ALA A 118 3.32 5.00 -11.89
N VAL A 119 2.64 4.27 -12.77
CA VAL A 119 2.60 4.55 -14.22
C VAL A 119 1.16 4.58 -14.76
N ALA A 120 0.88 5.48 -15.70
CA ALA A 120 -0.38 5.52 -16.44
C ALA A 120 -0.28 4.73 -17.75
N LEU A 121 -1.28 3.90 -18.02
CA LEU A 121 -1.39 3.09 -19.23
C LEU A 121 -2.60 3.52 -20.08
N HIS A 122 -2.29 4.02 -21.26
CA HIS A 122 -3.22 4.27 -22.35
C HIS A 122 -2.44 4.28 -23.66
N SER A 123 -3.14 4.37 -24.80
CA SER A 123 -2.52 4.30 -26.12
C SER A 123 -1.36 5.29 -26.32
N ASP A 124 -1.49 6.53 -25.82
CA ASP A 124 -0.41 7.52 -25.95
C ASP A 124 0.83 7.19 -25.10
N SER A 125 0.65 6.76 -23.84
CA SER A 125 1.79 6.42 -22.97
C SER A 125 2.52 5.16 -23.43
N LEU A 126 1.78 4.18 -23.95
CA LEU A 126 2.34 2.98 -24.59
C LEU A 126 3.16 3.33 -25.84
N ARG A 127 2.60 4.18 -26.74
CA ARG A 127 3.31 4.63 -27.95
C ARG A 127 4.56 5.43 -27.59
N GLU A 128 4.46 6.34 -26.62
CA GLU A 128 5.59 7.13 -26.16
C GLU A 128 6.70 6.25 -25.58
N ALA A 129 6.37 5.30 -24.70
CA ALA A 129 7.34 4.37 -24.13
C ALA A 129 8.02 3.52 -25.21
N SER A 130 7.24 2.97 -26.15
CA SER A 130 7.76 2.18 -27.26
C SER A 130 8.72 2.99 -28.15
N SER A 131 8.40 4.26 -28.43
CA SER A 131 9.31 5.15 -29.20
C SER A 131 10.66 5.39 -28.53
N LYS A 132 10.74 5.18 -27.21
CA LYS A 132 11.96 5.26 -26.40
C LYS A 132 12.58 3.89 -26.12
N GLY A 133 12.12 2.83 -26.79
CA GLY A 133 12.60 1.46 -26.61
C GLY A 133 12.19 0.81 -25.28
N ARG A 134 11.15 1.33 -24.61
CA ARG A 134 10.62 0.79 -23.36
C ARG A 134 9.40 -0.08 -23.62
N ASP A 135 9.26 -1.12 -22.82
CA ASP A 135 8.08 -1.98 -22.77
C ASP A 135 7.45 -1.84 -21.37
N LEU A 136 6.36 -1.08 -21.28
CA LEU A 136 5.72 -0.80 -19.99
C LEU A 136 5.12 -2.07 -19.36
N PHE A 137 4.58 -2.99 -20.16
CA PHE A 137 4.02 -4.24 -19.63
C PHE A 137 5.13 -5.09 -19.03
N LYS A 138 6.25 -5.25 -19.75
CA LYS A 138 7.42 -5.95 -19.20
C LYS A 138 7.92 -5.28 -17.92
N GLU A 139 8.07 -3.96 -17.90
CA GLU A 139 8.49 -3.22 -16.71
C GLU A 139 7.56 -3.48 -15.51
N ILE A 140 6.24 -3.46 -15.73
CA ILE A 140 5.23 -3.74 -14.71
C ILE A 140 5.39 -5.16 -14.17
N PHE A 141 5.43 -6.16 -15.04
CA PHE A 141 5.49 -7.57 -14.62
C PHE A 141 6.83 -7.97 -14.02
N THR A 142 7.91 -7.23 -14.30
CA THR A 142 9.21 -7.41 -13.63
C THR A 142 9.31 -6.71 -12.26
N GLY A 143 8.23 -6.07 -11.78
CA GLY A 143 8.20 -5.45 -10.46
C GLY A 143 8.84 -4.05 -10.38
N LYS A 144 8.99 -3.35 -11.51
CA LYS A 144 9.53 -1.97 -11.51
C LYS A 144 8.53 -0.95 -10.96
N TRP A 145 7.24 -1.28 -10.97
CA TRP A 145 6.14 -0.37 -10.60
C TRP A 145 5.33 -0.95 -9.45
N ASP A 146 4.97 -0.10 -8.48
CA ASP A 146 4.08 -0.45 -7.37
C ASP A 146 2.60 -0.36 -7.78
N LEU A 147 2.28 0.50 -8.75
CA LEU A 147 0.92 0.76 -9.24
C LEU A 147 0.92 1.06 -10.74
N PHE A 148 -0.01 0.49 -11.49
CA PHE A 148 -0.36 0.98 -12.81
C PHE A 148 -1.84 1.35 -12.89
N VAL A 149 -2.12 2.48 -13.52
CA VAL A 149 -3.48 2.99 -13.73
C VAL A 149 -3.80 2.93 -15.21
N LEU A 150 -4.81 2.15 -15.60
CA LEU A 150 -5.14 1.91 -17.00
C LEU A 150 -6.55 2.35 -17.38
N VAL A 151 -6.72 2.68 -18.67
CA VAL A 151 -8.05 2.85 -19.26
C VAL A 151 -8.69 1.48 -19.54
N PRO A 152 -10.03 1.36 -19.54
CA PRO A 152 -10.72 0.07 -19.65
C PRO A 152 -10.43 -0.67 -20.95
N GLU A 153 -10.18 0.06 -22.05
CA GLU A 153 -9.96 -0.53 -23.37
C GLU A 153 -8.69 -1.39 -23.42
N LEU A 154 -7.72 -1.14 -22.52
CA LEU A 154 -6.49 -1.93 -22.45
C LEU A 154 -6.67 -3.29 -21.79
N LEU A 155 -7.80 -3.56 -21.11
CA LEU A 155 -8.04 -4.84 -20.43
C LEU A 155 -8.06 -6.05 -21.37
N HIS A 156 -8.33 -5.83 -22.65
CA HIS A 156 -8.35 -6.88 -23.68
C HIS A 156 -7.00 -7.03 -24.40
N MET A 157 -5.94 -6.37 -23.92
CA MET A 157 -4.59 -6.55 -24.47
C MET A 157 -4.06 -7.93 -24.06
N LYS A 158 -3.44 -8.62 -25.02
CA LYS A 158 -2.93 -9.98 -24.83
C LYS A 158 -1.97 -10.08 -23.64
N GLU A 159 -1.16 -9.05 -23.42
CA GLU A 159 -0.21 -8.95 -22.33
C GLU A 159 -0.90 -9.05 -20.96
N LEU A 160 -2.03 -8.36 -20.78
CA LEU A 160 -2.83 -8.43 -19.55
C LEU A 160 -3.61 -9.73 -19.45
N GLU A 161 -4.19 -10.23 -20.56
CA GLU A 161 -4.89 -11.52 -20.56
C GLU A 161 -3.94 -12.67 -20.19
N SER A 162 -2.72 -12.67 -20.73
CA SER A 162 -1.67 -13.64 -20.40
C SER A 162 -1.28 -13.53 -18.94
N PHE A 163 -1.07 -12.31 -18.43
CA PHE A 163 -0.77 -12.09 -17.02
C PHE A 163 -1.88 -12.62 -16.12
N PHE A 164 -3.15 -12.26 -16.36
CA PHE A 164 -4.25 -12.75 -15.54
C PHE A 164 -4.41 -14.28 -15.60
N ARG A 165 -4.18 -14.90 -16.76
CA ARG A 165 -4.20 -16.36 -16.90
C ARG A 165 -3.08 -17.03 -16.09
N GLU A 166 -1.87 -16.47 -16.15
CA GLU A 166 -0.73 -16.98 -15.39
C GLU A 166 -0.98 -16.86 -13.87
N GLN A 167 -1.62 -15.79 -13.42
CA GLN A 167 -1.94 -15.57 -12.01
C GLN A 167 -3.16 -16.37 -11.52
N ALA A 168 -4.19 -16.58 -12.36
CA ALA A 168 -5.40 -17.31 -12.00
C ALA A 168 -5.22 -18.85 -12.01
N GLY A 169 -4.15 -19.35 -12.63
CA GLY A 169 -4.00 -20.78 -12.88
C GLY A 169 -5.08 -21.31 -13.84
N ASP A 170 -5.37 -22.61 -13.79
CA ASP A 170 -6.40 -23.27 -14.61
C ASP A 170 -7.85 -22.99 -14.17
N ASP A 171 -8.08 -22.02 -13.26
CA ASP A 171 -9.42 -21.63 -12.82
C ASP A 171 -9.96 -20.41 -13.61
N PRO A 172 -10.84 -20.62 -14.61
CA PRO A 172 -11.38 -19.56 -15.45
C PRO A 172 -12.36 -18.62 -14.73
N GLU A 173 -12.81 -18.91 -13.50
CA GLU A 173 -13.66 -17.98 -12.72
C GLU A 173 -12.82 -16.91 -12.00
N LEU A 174 -11.65 -17.25 -11.50
CA LEU A 174 -10.73 -16.29 -10.85
C LEU A 174 -10.20 -15.24 -11.83
N ALA A 175 -10.00 -15.60 -13.11
CA ALA A 175 -9.58 -14.68 -14.16
C ALA A 175 -10.64 -13.62 -14.52
N LYS A 176 -11.92 -13.85 -14.19
CA LYS A 176 -13.03 -12.94 -14.50
C LYS A 176 -13.36 -11.97 -13.35
N LEU A 177 -12.97 -12.31 -12.12
CA LEU A 177 -13.35 -11.56 -10.91
C LEU A 177 -12.40 -10.41 -10.54
N SER A 178 -11.21 -10.35 -11.13
CA SER A 178 -10.18 -9.33 -10.86
C SER A 178 -10.51 -7.92 -11.39
N LEU A 179 -11.77 -7.67 -11.73
CA LEU A 179 -12.25 -6.41 -12.28
C LEU A 179 -13.34 -5.74 -11.43
N VAL A 180 -13.11 -5.56 -10.13
CA VAL A 180 -13.92 -4.64 -9.30
C VAL A 180 -13.01 -3.91 -8.32
N PHE A 181 -13.21 -2.59 -8.25
CA PHE A 181 -12.55 -1.61 -7.38
C PHE A 181 -12.05 -2.17 -6.04
N GLY A 182 -10.75 -2.02 -5.78
CA GLY A 182 -10.19 -2.20 -4.44
C GLY A 182 -10.38 -3.62 -3.90
N ALA A 183 -9.96 -4.62 -4.66
CA ALA A 183 -9.93 -6.00 -4.22
C ALA A 183 -8.51 -6.51 -4.43
N SER A 184 -7.92 -6.99 -3.33
CA SER A 184 -6.89 -8.01 -3.26
C SER A 184 -6.24 -8.36 -4.61
N MET A 185 -5.19 -7.64 -5.00
CA MET A 185 -4.09 -8.39 -5.62
C MET A 185 -3.39 -9.05 -4.45
N GLY A 186 -3.54 -10.37 -4.41
CA GLY A 186 -2.71 -11.23 -3.59
C GLY A 186 -1.28 -10.73 -3.66
N VAL A 187 -0.59 -10.86 -2.55
CA VAL A 187 0.85 -10.73 -2.50
C VAL A 187 1.38 -11.81 -3.44
N PHE A 188 1.50 -11.49 -4.72
CA PHE A 188 1.88 -12.45 -5.75
C PHE A 188 3.41 -12.57 -5.71
N PRO A 189 3.95 -13.79 -5.59
CA PRO A 189 5.38 -13.97 -5.76
C PRO A 189 5.70 -13.53 -7.19
N LEU A 190 6.43 -12.43 -7.34
CA LEU A 190 7.17 -12.18 -8.57
C LEU A 190 8.00 -13.44 -8.82
N PRO A 191 8.01 -14.01 -10.05
CA PRO A 191 8.95 -15.07 -10.37
C PRO A 191 10.35 -14.49 -10.17
N PHE A 192 10.98 -14.86 -9.06
CA PHE A 192 12.40 -14.64 -8.87
C PHE A 192 13.10 -15.39 -10.00
N LEU A 193 13.80 -14.64 -10.86
CA LEU A 193 14.91 -15.17 -11.63
C LEU A 193 15.98 -15.72 -10.69
#